data_AF-A0A950B5F5-F1
#
_entry.id   AF-A0A950B5F5-F1
#
_cell.length_a   1.000
_cell.length_b   1.000
_cell.length_c   1.000
_cell.angle_alpha   90.00
_cell.angle_beta   90.00
_cell.angle_gamma   90.00
#
_symmetry.space_group_name_H-M   'P 1'
#
loop_
_entity.id
_entity.type
_entity.pdbx_description
1 polymer ?
#
loop_
_entity_poly.entity_id
_entity_poly.type
_entity_poly.pdbx_seq_one_letter_code
_entity_poly.pdbx_strand_id
1 'polypeptide(L)' 'IPEPYLDMGSLEFSAYLVKEALVAASPGVGFGQGGEGHVRFALIENEHRIGQAVRNLRKALPRL' A
#
# COMPACT_ATOMS: atom_id res chain seq x y z
N ILE A 1 -5.29 -0.62 6.04
CA ILE A 1 -5.63 0.14 4.82
C ILE A 1 -6.50 1.30 5.27
N PRO A 2 -6.33 2.52 4.76
CA PRO A 2 -7.12 3.65 5.24
C PRO A 2 -8.62 3.50 4.94
N GLU A 3 -9.47 4.05 5.81
CA GLU A 3 -10.94 3.92 5.73
C GLU A 3 -11.54 4.17 4.33
N PRO A 4 -11.16 5.24 3.60
CA PRO A 4 -11.73 5.51 2.27
C PRO A 4 -11.40 4.44 1.20
N TYR A 5 -10.44 3.56 1.47
CA TYR A 5 -9.95 2.53 0.55
C TYR A 5 -10.17 1.11 1.09
N LEU A 6 -10.85 0.95 2.23
CA LEU A 6 -11.06 -0.37 2.85
C LEU A 6 -11.89 -1.32 1.98
N ASP A 7 -12.76 -0.78 1.13
CA ASP A 7 -13.64 -1.51 0.22
C ASP A 7 -12.88 -2.32 -0.85
N MET A 8 -11.69 -1.88 -1.24
CA MET A 8 -10.79 -2.61 -2.15
C MET A 8 -10.26 -3.92 -1.51
N GLY A 9 -10.23 -3.99 -0.18
CA GLY A 9 -9.50 -5.06 0.51
C GLY A 9 -7.99 -5.06 0.20
N SER A 10 -7.29 -6.04 0.76
CA SER A 10 -5.82 -6.02 0.79
C SER A 10 -5.15 -6.31 -0.55
N LEU A 11 -5.74 -7.20 -1.36
CA LEU A 11 -5.18 -7.58 -2.66
C LEU A 11 -5.34 -6.46 -3.70
N GLU A 12 -6.55 -5.94 -3.87
CA GLU A 12 -6.82 -4.90 -4.86
C GLU A 12 -6.14 -3.59 -4.46
N PHE A 13 -6.12 -3.24 -3.16
CA PHE A 13 -5.37 -2.08 -2.69
C PHE A 13 -3.87 -2.19 -2.99
N SER A 14 -3.25 -3.35 -2.74
CA SER A 14 -1.83 -3.57 -3.13
C SER A 14 -1.60 -3.41 -4.64
N ALA A 15 -2.50 -3.93 -5.48
CA ALA A 15 -2.40 -3.77 -6.93
C ALA A 15 -2.57 -2.29 -7.37
N TYR A 16 -3.50 -1.58 -6.72
CA TYR A 16 -3.71 -0.15 -6.91
C TYR A 16 -2.45 0.66 -6.62
N LEU A 17 -1.76 0.38 -5.49
CA LEU A 17 -0.51 1.07 -5.15
C LEU A 17 0.60 0.84 -6.18
N VAL A 18 0.71 -0.36 -6.74
CA VAL A 18 1.70 -0.65 -7.80
C VAL A 18 1.40 0.17 -9.04
N LYS A 19 0.13 0.22 -9.45
CA LYS A 19 -0.28 0.88 -10.69
C LYS A 19 -0.26 2.41 -10.58
N GLU A 20 -0.85 2.96 -9.52
CA GLU A 20 -1.10 4.40 -9.40
C GLU A 20 -0.01 5.12 -8.60
N ALA A 21 0.66 4.43 -7.65
CA ALA A 21 1.72 5.01 -6.82
C ALA A 21 3.13 4.53 -7.22
N LEU A 22 3.28 3.53 -8.09
CA LEU A 22 4.57 2.86 -8.33
C LEU A 22 5.21 2.35 -7.03
N VAL A 23 4.38 1.90 -6.08
CA VAL A 23 4.81 1.36 -4.78
C VAL A 23 4.27 -0.04 -4.60
N ALA A 24 5.16 -1.01 -4.41
CA ALA A 24 4.78 -2.37 -4.09
C ALA A 24 4.60 -2.56 -2.58
N ALA A 25 3.51 -3.20 -2.18
CA ALA A 25 3.24 -3.62 -0.80
C ALA A 25 2.71 -5.06 -0.80
N SER A 26 3.07 -5.86 0.21
CA SER A 26 2.54 -7.22 0.32
C SER A 26 1.08 -7.17 0.80
N PRO A 27 0.13 -7.79 0.09
CA PRO A 27 -1.27 -7.83 0.50
C PRO A 27 -1.43 -8.71 1.75
N GLY A 28 -2.15 -8.20 2.75
CA GLY A 28 -2.32 -8.86 4.03
C GLY A 28 -3.00 -10.24 3.95
N VAL A 29 -3.94 -10.44 3.02
CA VAL A 29 -4.59 -11.75 2.78
C VAL A 29 -3.59 -12.88 2.48
N GLY A 30 -2.42 -12.55 1.92
CA GLY A 30 -1.35 -13.51 1.68
C GLY A 30 -0.73 -14.10 2.96
N PHE A 31 -1.04 -13.53 4.13
CA PHE A 31 -0.60 -14.00 5.44
C PHE A 31 -1.73 -14.69 6.25
N GLY A 32 -2.88 -14.95 5.61
CA GLY A 32 -4.07 -15.55 6.23
C GLY A 32 -5.23 -14.58 6.37
N GLN A 33 -6.41 -15.11 6.73
CA GLN A 33 -7.67 -14.34 6.76
C GLN A 33 -7.61 -13.13 7.72
N GLY A 34 -6.87 -13.24 8.82
CA GLY A 34 -6.67 -12.14 9.78
C GLY A 34 -5.82 -10.98 9.25
N GLY A 35 -5.14 -11.15 8.12
CA GLY A 35 -4.39 -10.08 7.45
C GLY A 35 -5.24 -9.22 6.52
N GLU A 36 -6.50 -9.57 6.27
CA GLU A 36 -7.38 -8.77 5.43
C GLU A 36 -7.55 -7.35 6.01
N GLY A 37 -7.73 -6.35 5.15
CA GLY A 37 -7.71 -4.94 5.54
C GLY A 37 -6.31 -4.36 5.86
N HIS A 38 -5.24 -5.16 5.77
CA HIS A 38 -3.86 -4.72 6.03
C HIS A 38 -2.94 -4.91 4.83
N VAL A 39 -1.84 -4.16 4.80
CA VAL A 39 -0.72 -4.35 3.87
C VAL A 39 0.59 -4.25 4.64
N ARG A 40 1.65 -4.87 4.12
CA ARG A 40 2.99 -4.85 4.72
C ARG A 40 4.00 -4.18 3.80
N PHE A 41 4.79 -3.28 4.36
CA PHE A 41 5.94 -2.66 3.72
C PHE A 41 7.24 -3.28 4.23
N ALA A 42 8.23 -3.41 3.35
CA ALA A 42 9.60 -3.70 3.73
C ALA A 42 10.39 -2.39 3.78
N LEU A 43 10.89 -2.03 4.97
CA LEU A 43 11.67 -0.80 5.18
C LEU A 43 13.17 -1.10 5.10
N ILE A 44 13.59 -1.67 3.97
CA ILE A 44 14.99 -2.11 3.72
C ILE A 44 15.75 -1.20 2.74
N GLU A 45 15.05 -0.24 2.15
CA GLU A 45 15.59 0.71 1.18
C GLU A 45 16.15 1.96 1.89
N ASN A 46 16.95 2.75 1.19
CA ASN A 46 17.47 4.01 1.73
C ASN A 46 16.39 5.09 1.87
N GLU A 47 16.68 6.12 2.67
CA GLU A 47 15.75 7.23 2.96
C GLU A 47 15.26 7.97 1.70
N HIS A 48 16.10 8.11 0.68
CA HIS A 48 15.69 8.77 -0.57
C HIS A 48 14.61 7.97 -1.30
N ARG A 49 14.76 6.64 -1.35
CA ARG A 49 13.80 5.71 -1.97
C ARG A 49 12.51 5.65 -1.17
N ILE A 50 12.60 5.54 0.15
CA ILE A 50 11.43 5.59 1.04
C ILE A 50 10.70 6.93 0.88
N GLY A 51 11.43 8.05 0.87
CA GLY A 51 10.85 9.38 0.67
C GLY A 51 10.18 9.53 -0.71
N GLN A 52 10.72 8.91 -1.76
CA GLN A 52 10.08 8.84 -3.07
C GLN A 52 8.75 8.07 -3.01
N ALA A 53 8.75 6.88 -2.39
CA ALA A 53 7.55 6.08 -2.22
C ALA A 53 6.46 6.85 -1.47
N VAL A 54 6.80 7.53 -0.37
CA VAL A 54 5.85 8.36 0.40
C VAL A 54 5.27 9.49 -0.45
N ARG A 55 6.08 10.19 -1.25
CA ARG A 55 5.57 11.25 -2.15
C ARG A 55 4.61 10.69 -3.20
N ASN A 56 4.87 9.51 -3.74
CA ASN A 56 3.97 8.89 -4.70
C ASN A 56 2.66 8.42 -4.05
N LEU A 57 2.73 7.80 -2.87
CA LEU A 57 1.55 7.42 -2.09
C LEU A 57 0.66 8.64 -1.82
N ARG A 58 1.25 9.78 -1.43
CA ARG A 58 0.50 11.03 -1.23
C ARG A 58 -0.24 11.50 -2.48
N LYS A 59 0.33 11.30 -3.68
CA LYS A 59 -0.33 11.67 -4.94
C LYS A 59 -1.44 10.69 -5.32
N ALA A 60 -1.20 9.39 -5.11
CA ALA A 60 -2.12 8.33 -5.49
C ALA A 60 -3.28 8.16 -4.49
N LEU A 61 -3.16 8.67 -3.26
CA LEU A 61 -4.18 8.53 -2.23
C LEU A 61 -4.83 9.88 -1.87
N PRO A 62 -5.55 10.55 -2.80
CA PRO A 62 -6.09 11.90 -2.58
C PRO A 62 -7.29 11.95 -1.63
N ARG A 63 -7.83 10.79 -1.20
CA ARG A 63 -8.95 10.71 -0.24
C ARG A 63 -8.47 10.58 1.20
N LEU A 64 -7.15 10.63 1.45
CA LEU A 64 -6.54 10.71 2.78
C LEU A 64 -6.38 12.17 3.20
#